data_AF-A0A2A6BEI1-F1
#
_entry.id   AF-A0A2A6BEI1-F1
#
_cell.length_a   1.000
_cell.length_b   1.000
_cell.length_c   1.000
_cell.angle_alpha   90.00
_cell.angle_beta   90.00
_cell.angle_gamma   90.00
#
_symmetry.space_group_name_H-M   'P 1'
#
loop_
_entity.id
_entity.type
_entity.pdbx_description
1 polymer ?
#
loop_
_entity_poly.entity_id
_entity_poly.type
_entity_poly.pdbx_seq_one_letter_code
_entity_poly.pdbx_strand_id
1 'polypeptide(L)'
;MKRRINISATVMFGWITSPRQNSTEQQPQEPSDGNDVMGEIMLSEVEAAVYEFECGEEVRRSQVSLQSRVPDYSWLISPDAPTKARKFMSMQERAQIQRACETVRTAEWTQLTSMWKSRMAKGPRTREHIIDSFVQAVNEIVGTRPRPATVSSVLGRYLRSQSSINAVTPNSPRDAAYDGPLSARSLGSISFRSLDDIV
;
A
#
# COMPACT_ATOMS: atom_id res chain seq x y z
N MET A 1 -38.14 24.32 -52.22
CA MET A 1 -36.87 25.06 -52.03
C MET A 1 -37.04 26.09 -50.92
N LYS A 2 -36.39 25.90 -49.76
CA LYS A 2 -36.08 26.94 -48.76
C LYS A 2 -35.26 26.27 -47.63
N ARG A 3 -33.92 26.32 -47.77
CA ARG A 3 -32.98 25.89 -46.72
C ARG A 3 -32.93 27.02 -45.68
N ARG A 4 -33.29 26.74 -44.43
CA ARG A 4 -33.00 27.63 -43.30
C ARG A 4 -31.73 27.13 -42.63
N ILE A 5 -30.70 27.95 -42.70
CA ILE A 5 -29.43 27.78 -42.01
C ILE A 5 -29.65 28.37 -40.61
N ASN A 6 -29.66 27.53 -39.58
CA ASN A 6 -29.60 27.98 -38.19
C ASN A 6 -28.15 27.86 -37.73
N ILE A 7 -27.54 29.02 -37.51
CA ILE A 7 -26.23 29.18 -36.89
C ILE A 7 -26.47 29.12 -35.37
N SER A 8 -26.11 28.01 -34.74
CA SER A 8 -26.02 27.95 -33.28
C SER A 8 -24.67 28.51 -32.85
N ALA A 9 -24.72 29.58 -32.07
CA ALA A 9 -23.60 30.24 -31.45
C ALA A 9 -22.97 29.33 -30.37
N THR A 10 -21.72 28.93 -30.57
CA THR A 10 -20.88 28.33 -29.54
C THR A 10 -20.51 29.41 -28.52
N VAL A 11 -21.13 29.36 -27.35
CA VAL A 11 -20.74 30.17 -26.20
C VAL A 11 -19.45 29.58 -25.63
N MET A 12 -18.34 30.26 -25.87
CA MET A 12 -17.04 29.99 -25.27
C MET A 12 -17.05 30.43 -23.80
N PHE A 13 -17.39 29.52 -22.88
CA PHE A 13 -17.09 29.70 -21.47
C PHE A 13 -15.63 29.32 -21.24
N GLY A 14 -14.77 30.34 -21.23
CA GLY A 14 -13.39 30.26 -20.76
C GLY A 14 -13.36 30.00 -19.27
N TRP A 15 -13.01 28.77 -18.89
CA TRP A 15 -12.61 28.46 -17.52
C TRP A 15 -11.19 28.97 -17.32
N ILE A 16 -11.07 30.00 -16.48
CA ILE A 16 -9.82 30.56 -15.99
C ILE A 16 -9.13 29.46 -15.16
N THR A 17 -8.15 28.76 -15.74
CA THR A 17 -7.26 27.88 -14.99
C THR A 17 -6.12 28.71 -14.43
N SER A 18 -6.15 28.92 -13.11
CA SER A 18 -5.06 29.51 -12.33
C SER A 18 -3.81 28.62 -12.42
N PRO A 19 -2.61 29.13 -12.74
CA PRO A 19 -1.39 28.34 -12.72
C PRO A 19 -0.88 28.28 -11.28
N ARG A 20 -1.29 27.25 -10.53
CA ARG A 20 -0.60 26.92 -9.28
C ARG A 20 0.64 26.09 -9.64
N GLN A 21 1.78 26.77 -9.71
CA GLN A 21 3.10 26.14 -9.71
C GLN A 21 3.25 25.33 -8.42
N ASN A 22 3.00 24.02 -8.50
CA ASN A 22 3.69 23.05 -7.66
C ASN A 22 4.59 22.26 -8.59
N SER A 23 5.82 22.73 -8.72
CA SER A 23 6.93 21.94 -9.24
C SER A 23 7.17 20.78 -8.28
N THR A 24 6.39 19.70 -8.42
CA THR A 24 6.89 18.40 -8.04
C THR A 24 7.85 18.03 -9.15
N GLU A 25 9.15 18.15 -8.86
CA GLU A 25 10.20 17.52 -9.63
C GLU A 25 9.74 16.10 -9.97
N GLN A 26 9.34 15.90 -11.22
CA GLN A 26 9.35 14.59 -11.84
C GLN A 26 10.83 14.24 -11.92
N GLN A 27 11.31 13.61 -10.85
CA GLN A 27 12.55 12.86 -10.86
C GLN A 27 12.47 11.94 -12.09
N PRO A 28 13.46 11.98 -13.00
CA PRO A 28 13.51 11.06 -14.13
C PRO A 28 13.34 9.64 -13.57
N GLN A 29 12.37 8.88 -14.11
CA GLN A 29 12.31 7.45 -13.86
C GLN A 29 13.60 6.85 -14.45
N GLU A 30 14.61 6.71 -13.57
CA GLU A 30 15.72 5.79 -13.77
C GLU A 30 15.16 4.44 -14.24
N PRO A 31 15.84 3.74 -15.15
CA PRO A 31 15.38 2.43 -15.60
C PRO A 31 15.21 1.52 -14.37
N SER A 32 13.95 1.16 -14.10
CA SER A 32 13.50 0.36 -12.96
C SER A 32 13.89 -1.13 -13.10
N ASP A 33 14.90 -1.43 -13.91
CA ASP A 33 15.33 -2.78 -14.26
C ASP A 33 15.72 -3.57 -13.00
N GLY A 34 16.32 -2.91 -12.01
CA GLY A 34 16.70 -3.56 -10.76
C GLY A 34 15.50 -4.03 -9.93
N ASN A 35 14.37 -3.30 -9.98
CA ASN A 35 13.17 -3.70 -9.26
C ASN A 35 12.48 -4.88 -9.95
N ASP A 36 12.45 -4.87 -11.28
CA ASP A 36 11.86 -5.92 -12.09
C ASP A 36 12.64 -7.24 -11.96
N VAL A 37 13.98 -7.16 -12.00
CA VAL A 37 14.85 -8.32 -11.77
C VAL A 37 14.64 -8.89 -10.36
N MET A 38 14.55 -8.05 -9.33
CA MET A 38 14.28 -8.54 -7.96
C MET A 38 12.87 -9.14 -7.83
N GLY A 39 11.88 -8.59 -8.52
CA GLY A 39 10.54 -9.14 -8.59
C GLY A 39 10.52 -10.56 -9.18
N GLU A 40 11.23 -10.78 -10.30
CA GLU A 40 11.36 -12.10 -10.93
C GLU A 40 12.15 -13.08 -10.06
N ILE A 41 13.22 -12.63 -9.39
CA ILE A 41 13.96 -13.46 -8.43
C ILE A 41 13.03 -13.92 -7.30
N MET A 42 12.29 -13.01 -6.69
CA MET A 42 11.39 -13.37 -5.59
C MET A 42 10.22 -14.23 -6.08
N LEU A 43 9.72 -14.01 -7.30
CA LEU A 43 8.70 -14.86 -7.89
C LEU A 43 9.20 -16.30 -8.07
N SER A 44 10.40 -16.47 -8.64
CA SER A 44 11.01 -17.79 -8.81
C SER A 44 11.29 -18.50 -7.47
N GLU A 45 11.67 -17.75 -6.43
CA GLU A 45 11.86 -18.28 -5.07
C GLU A 45 10.54 -18.81 -4.48
N VAL A 46 9.43 -18.07 -4.64
CA VAL A 46 8.11 -18.51 -4.18
C VAL A 46 7.63 -19.72 -4.98
N GLU A 47 7.84 -19.74 -6.30
CA GLU A 47 7.54 -20.88 -7.15
C GLU A 47 8.34 -22.13 -6.74
N ALA A 48 9.63 -21.97 -6.43
CA ALA A 48 10.46 -23.05 -5.92
C ALA A 48 9.94 -23.59 -4.59
N ALA A 49 9.55 -22.71 -3.65
CA ALA A 49 8.99 -23.12 -2.37
C ALA A 49 7.67 -23.91 -2.52
N VAL A 50 6.78 -23.47 -3.42
CA VAL A 50 5.54 -24.20 -3.75
C VAL A 50 5.86 -25.57 -4.35
N TYR A 51 6.80 -25.61 -5.29
CA TYR A 51 7.22 -26.85 -5.94
C TYR A 51 7.81 -27.84 -4.93
N GLU A 52 8.72 -27.40 -4.06
CA GLU A 52 9.33 -28.24 -3.02
C GLU A 52 8.29 -28.80 -2.05
N PHE A 53 7.31 -27.98 -1.64
CA PHE A 53 6.23 -28.42 -0.76
C PHE A 53 5.39 -29.52 -1.41
N GLU A 54 4.99 -29.33 -2.67
CA GLU A 54 4.15 -30.32 -3.37
C GLU A 54 4.90 -31.60 -3.71
N CYS A 55 6.19 -31.50 -4.07
CA CYS A 55 7.04 -32.66 -4.25
C CYS A 55 7.21 -33.43 -2.93
N GLY A 56 7.42 -32.73 -1.82
CA GLY A 56 7.53 -33.33 -0.49
C GLY A 56 6.26 -34.08 -0.09
N GLU A 57 5.10 -33.48 -0.31
CA GLU A 57 3.80 -34.12 -0.04
C GLU A 57 3.56 -35.37 -0.90
N GLU A 58 3.94 -35.32 -2.19
CA GLU A 58 3.82 -36.46 -3.10
C GLU A 58 4.71 -37.64 -2.64
N VAL A 59 5.96 -37.35 -2.28
CA VAL A 59 6.89 -38.36 -1.74
C VAL A 59 6.33 -38.97 -0.44
N ARG A 60 5.78 -38.15 0.45
CA ARG A 60 5.17 -38.62 1.70
C ARG A 60 3.98 -39.53 1.45
N ARG A 61 3.08 -39.18 0.53
CA ARG A 61 1.93 -40.04 0.14
C ARG A 61 2.41 -41.36 -0.43
N SER A 62 3.38 -41.30 -1.35
CA SER A 62 3.98 -42.48 -1.96
C SER A 62 4.59 -43.42 -0.92
N GLN A 63 5.26 -42.87 0.09
CA GLN A 63 5.85 -43.64 1.18
C GLN A 63 4.79 -44.35 2.04
N VAL A 64 3.66 -43.69 2.32
CA VAL A 64 2.53 -44.30 3.05
C VAL A 64 1.89 -45.44 2.25
N SER A 65 1.73 -45.27 0.93
CA SER A 65 1.25 -46.32 0.03
C SER A 65 2.18 -47.55 0.04
N LEU A 66 3.49 -47.33 -0.01
CA LEU A 66 4.49 -48.40 0.08
C LEU A 66 4.43 -49.15 1.42
N GLN A 67 4.29 -48.42 2.54
CA GLN A 67 4.18 -49.03 3.87
C GLN A 67 2.90 -49.84 4.03
N SER A 68 1.79 -49.37 3.48
CA SER A 68 0.49 -50.05 3.55
C SER A 68 0.36 -51.24 2.59
N ARG A 69 1.35 -51.48 1.70
CA ARG A 69 1.30 -52.51 0.63
C ARG A 69 0.08 -52.40 -0.27
N VAL A 70 -0.57 -51.24 -0.31
CA VAL A 70 -1.68 -50.95 -1.22
C VAL A 70 -1.10 -50.33 -2.48
N PRO A 71 -1.39 -50.87 -3.67
CA PRO A 71 -0.98 -50.24 -4.92
C PRO A 71 -1.56 -48.82 -5.03
N ASP A 72 -0.69 -47.85 -5.28
CA ASP A 72 -1.10 -46.46 -5.44
C ASP A 72 -1.60 -46.23 -6.87
N TYR A 73 -2.91 -46.03 -7.00
CA TYR A 73 -3.55 -45.69 -8.27
C TYR A 73 -3.86 -44.19 -8.38
N SER A 74 -3.30 -43.34 -7.52
CA SER A 74 -3.56 -41.89 -7.55
C SER A 74 -3.27 -41.27 -8.93
N TRP A 75 -2.37 -41.86 -9.71
CA TRP A 75 -2.07 -41.48 -11.09
C TRP A 75 -3.17 -41.85 -12.12
N LEU A 76 -4.12 -42.72 -11.77
CA LEU A 76 -5.27 -43.10 -12.62
C LEU A 76 -6.53 -42.29 -12.29
N ILE A 77 -6.72 -41.94 -11.02
CA ILE A 77 -7.96 -41.35 -10.49
C ILE A 77 -7.87 -39.83 -10.33
N SER A 78 -6.66 -39.26 -10.29
CA SER A 78 -6.51 -37.82 -10.25
C SER A 78 -6.79 -37.27 -11.65
N PRO A 79 -7.83 -36.41 -11.85
CA PRO A 79 -8.00 -35.70 -13.11
C PRO A 79 -6.77 -34.84 -13.47
N ASP A 80 -5.90 -34.59 -12.49
CA ASP A 80 -4.62 -33.88 -12.60
C ASP A 80 -3.37 -34.79 -12.42
N ALA A 81 -3.47 -36.09 -12.74
CA ALA A 81 -2.40 -37.06 -12.52
C ALA A 81 -1.02 -36.69 -13.14
N PRO A 82 0.10 -37.11 -12.51
CA PRO A 82 1.33 -36.32 -12.37
C PRO A 82 2.36 -36.49 -13.48
N THR A 83 1.99 -36.99 -14.66
CA THR A 83 2.98 -37.16 -15.75
C THR A 83 3.15 -35.93 -16.64
N LYS A 84 2.30 -34.90 -16.52
CA LYS A 84 2.41 -33.69 -17.35
C LYS A 84 2.14 -32.35 -16.66
N ALA A 85 1.44 -32.31 -15.53
CA ALA A 85 1.40 -31.11 -14.72
C ALA A 85 2.69 -31.04 -13.89
N ARG A 86 3.77 -30.51 -14.49
CA ARG A 86 4.77 -29.79 -13.69
C ARG A 86 3.93 -28.80 -12.88
N LYS A 87 3.74 -29.05 -11.58
CA LYS A 87 2.78 -28.30 -10.78
C LYS A 87 3.34 -26.89 -10.55
N PHE A 88 3.18 -26.07 -11.57
CA PHE A 88 3.52 -24.67 -11.53
C PHE A 88 2.48 -23.96 -10.66
N MET A 89 2.86 -22.78 -10.16
CA MET A 89 1.87 -21.83 -9.68
C MET A 89 0.83 -21.60 -10.78
N SER A 90 -0.45 -21.56 -10.40
CA SER A 90 -1.51 -21.18 -11.33
C SER A 90 -1.27 -19.75 -11.80
N MET A 91 -1.80 -19.41 -12.97
CA MET A 91 -1.68 -18.04 -13.52
C MET A 91 -2.22 -16.98 -12.55
N GLN A 92 -3.25 -17.30 -11.76
CA GLN A 92 -3.82 -16.38 -10.76
C GLN A 92 -2.88 -16.15 -9.59
N GLU A 93 -2.28 -17.21 -9.04
CA GLU A 93 -1.30 -17.13 -7.96
C GLU A 93 -0.06 -16.37 -8.42
N ARG A 94 0.45 -16.66 -9.62
CA ARG A 94 1.59 -15.95 -10.21
C ARG A 94 1.31 -14.45 -10.34
N ALA A 95 0.14 -14.09 -10.88
CA ALA A 95 -0.28 -12.70 -10.99
C ALA A 95 -0.44 -12.01 -9.62
N GLN A 96 -0.89 -12.73 -8.60
CA GLN A 96 -1.00 -12.19 -7.23
C GLN A 96 0.37 -11.86 -6.64
N ILE A 97 1.34 -12.77 -6.76
CA ILE A 97 2.72 -12.55 -6.29
C ILE A 97 3.37 -11.40 -7.07
N GLN A 98 3.20 -11.36 -8.40
CA GLN A 98 3.74 -10.30 -9.23
C GLN A 98 3.21 -8.92 -8.81
N ARG A 99 1.89 -8.78 -8.64
CA ARG A 99 1.28 -7.53 -8.15
C ARG A 99 1.79 -7.15 -6.76
N ALA A 100 2.06 -8.12 -5.89
CA ALA A 100 2.66 -7.84 -4.59
C ALA A 100 4.08 -7.29 -4.75
N CYS A 101 4.91 -7.91 -5.59
CA CYS A 101 6.26 -7.47 -5.92
C CYS A 101 6.30 -6.04 -6.49
N GLU A 102 5.36 -5.67 -7.35
CA GLU A 102 5.25 -4.31 -7.93
C GLU A 102 5.10 -3.22 -6.86
N THR A 103 4.57 -3.56 -5.67
CA THR A 103 4.40 -2.58 -4.60
C THR A 103 5.67 -2.30 -3.80
N VAL A 104 6.70 -3.15 -3.91
CA VAL A 104 7.94 -3.13 -3.12
C VAL A 104 8.94 -2.15 -3.74
N ARG A 105 9.65 -1.38 -2.89
CA ARG A 105 10.72 -0.48 -3.36
C ARG A 105 12.08 -1.17 -3.31
N THR A 106 13.02 -0.72 -4.14
CA THR A 106 14.36 -1.30 -4.25
C THR A 106 15.09 -1.47 -2.90
N ALA A 107 14.96 -0.49 -2.00
CA ALA A 107 15.59 -0.53 -0.69
C ALA A 107 14.97 -1.55 0.30
N GLU A 108 13.79 -2.06 0.01
CA GLU A 108 13.00 -2.91 0.91
C GLU A 108 13.18 -4.41 0.60
N TRP A 109 13.76 -4.77 -0.56
CA TRP A 109 13.92 -6.17 -0.97
C TRP A 109 14.71 -7.01 0.02
N THR A 110 15.82 -6.49 0.56
CA THR A 110 16.63 -7.21 1.55
C THR A 110 15.83 -7.56 2.81
N GLN A 111 14.98 -6.63 3.26
CA GLN A 111 14.08 -6.86 4.39
C GLN A 111 13.03 -7.92 4.04
N LEU A 112 12.42 -7.83 2.85
CA LEU A 112 11.43 -8.81 2.38
C LEU A 112 12.02 -10.21 2.30
N THR A 113 13.19 -10.38 1.69
CA THR A 113 13.86 -11.68 1.58
C THR A 113 14.16 -12.27 2.96
N SER A 114 14.63 -11.45 3.91
CA SER A 114 14.91 -11.92 5.27
C SER A 114 13.63 -12.36 6.00
N MET A 115 12.57 -11.54 5.94
CA MET A 115 11.28 -11.85 6.56
C MET A 115 10.64 -13.10 5.94
N TRP A 116 10.66 -13.20 4.61
CA TRP A 116 10.16 -14.36 3.87
C TRP A 116 10.87 -15.65 4.30
N LYS A 117 12.21 -15.66 4.28
CA LYS A 117 13.01 -16.82 4.69
C LYS A 117 12.75 -17.23 6.13
N SER A 118 12.62 -16.26 7.05
CA SER A 118 12.29 -16.52 8.45
C SER A 118 10.93 -17.20 8.61
N ARG A 119 9.93 -16.81 7.80
CA ARG A 119 8.59 -17.43 7.81
C ARG A 119 8.63 -18.85 7.24
N MET A 120 9.35 -19.07 6.15
CA MET A 120 9.50 -20.39 5.53
C MET A 120 10.29 -21.38 6.37
N ALA A 121 11.20 -20.91 7.23
CA ALA A 121 12.00 -21.77 8.12
C ALA A 121 11.15 -22.62 9.09
N LYS A 122 9.91 -22.22 9.39
CA LYS A 122 8.99 -22.98 10.25
C LYS A 122 8.28 -24.14 9.54
N GLY A 123 8.49 -24.28 8.23
CA GLY A 123 7.84 -25.28 7.38
C GLY A 123 6.44 -24.81 6.94
N PRO A 124 6.15 -24.73 5.64
CA PRO A 124 4.82 -24.39 5.17
C PRO A 124 3.83 -25.53 5.42
N ARG A 125 2.58 -25.17 5.72
CA ARG A 125 1.50 -26.12 6.03
C ARG A 125 0.68 -26.51 4.80
N THR A 126 0.46 -25.57 3.90
CA THR A 126 -0.28 -25.74 2.66
C THR A 126 0.31 -24.83 1.58
N ARG A 127 -0.03 -25.07 0.32
CA ARG A 127 0.33 -24.22 -0.82
C ARG A 127 -0.16 -22.79 -0.64
N GLU A 128 -1.42 -22.64 -0.24
CA GLU A 128 -2.06 -21.34 -0.02
C GLU A 128 -1.35 -20.59 1.11
N HIS A 129 -0.92 -21.31 2.15
CA HIS A 129 -0.17 -20.71 3.25
C HIS A 129 1.18 -20.13 2.80
N ILE A 130 1.87 -20.72 1.81
CA ILE A 130 3.12 -20.19 1.24
C ILE A 130 2.84 -18.83 0.59
N ILE A 131 1.82 -18.78 -0.27
CA ILE A 131 1.43 -17.60 -1.03
C ILE A 131 0.94 -16.48 -0.10
N ASP A 132 0.04 -16.80 0.83
CA ASP A 132 -0.50 -15.85 1.80
C ASP A 132 0.59 -15.31 2.73
N SER A 133 1.53 -16.16 3.15
CA SER A 133 2.65 -15.73 4.00
C SER A 133 3.56 -14.74 3.28
N PHE A 134 3.76 -14.90 1.97
CA PHE A 134 4.53 -13.98 1.14
C PHE A 134 3.81 -12.63 1.01
N VAL A 135 2.55 -12.66 0.58
CA VAL A 135 1.72 -11.46 0.42
C VAL A 135 1.60 -10.69 1.74
N GLN A 136 1.46 -11.40 2.86
CA GLN A 136 1.45 -10.77 4.18
C GLN A 136 2.80 -10.14 4.53
N ALA A 137 3.94 -10.74 4.17
CA ALA A 137 5.26 -10.15 4.40
C ALA A 137 5.45 -8.86 3.59
N VAL A 138 5.01 -8.85 2.33
CA VAL A 138 4.99 -7.64 1.49
C VAL A 138 4.12 -6.55 2.13
N ASN A 139 2.89 -6.89 2.51
CA ASN A 139 1.96 -5.93 3.11
C ASN A 139 2.48 -5.35 4.44
N GLU A 140 3.21 -6.14 5.23
CA GLU A 140 3.84 -5.66 6.46
C GLU A 140 4.91 -4.60 6.15
N ILE A 141 5.80 -4.87 5.19
CA ILE A 141 6.83 -3.92 4.75
C ILE A 141 6.20 -2.64 4.21
N VAL A 142 5.23 -2.76 3.30
CA VAL A 142 4.50 -1.61 2.75
C VAL A 142 3.78 -0.84 3.87
N GLY A 143 3.28 -1.55 4.88
CA GLY A 143 2.62 -0.99 6.04
C GLY A 143 3.54 -0.17 6.95
N THR A 144 4.84 -0.49 7.03
CA THR A 144 5.83 0.25 7.84
C THR A 144 6.19 1.62 7.27
N ARG A 145 5.82 1.91 6.02
CA ARG A 145 6.15 3.17 5.36
C ARG A 145 5.54 4.36 6.11
N PRO A 146 6.30 5.47 6.25
CA PRO A 146 5.75 6.69 6.84
C PRO A 146 4.57 7.17 5.99
N ARG A 147 3.37 7.18 6.59
CA ARG A 147 2.17 7.66 5.91
C ARG A 147 2.15 9.19 5.93
N PRO A 148 1.77 9.86 4.83
CA PRO A 148 1.56 11.29 4.85
C PRO A 148 0.51 11.62 5.91
N ALA A 149 0.72 12.72 6.63
CA ALA A 149 -0.15 13.14 7.71
C ALA A 149 -1.60 13.28 7.19
N THR A 150 -2.44 12.32 7.55
CA THR A 150 -3.87 12.36 7.22
C THR A 150 -4.54 13.47 8.02
N VAL A 151 -5.67 14.01 7.55
CA VAL A 151 -6.44 15.03 8.29
C VAL A 151 -6.72 14.58 9.73
N SER A 152 -7.02 13.29 9.94
CA SER A 152 -7.18 12.70 11.28
C SER A 152 -5.91 12.77 12.14
N SER A 153 -4.72 12.60 11.55
CA SER A 153 -3.45 12.74 12.26
C SER A 153 -3.13 14.20 12.59
N VAL A 154 -3.49 15.13 11.71
CA VAL A 154 -3.34 16.58 11.94
C VAL A 154 -4.31 17.05 13.02
N LEU A 155 -5.58 16.66 12.94
CA LEU A 155 -6.59 16.94 13.97
C LEU A 155 -6.23 16.30 15.30
N GLY A 156 -5.79 15.03 15.30
CA GLY A 156 -5.33 14.35 16.51
C GLY A 156 -4.11 15.01 17.14
N ARG A 157 -3.21 15.58 16.32
CA ARG A 157 -2.08 16.39 16.79
C ARG A 157 -2.58 17.72 17.35
N TYR A 158 -3.50 18.40 16.69
CA TYR A 158 -4.08 19.67 17.16
C TYR A 158 -4.84 19.51 18.49
N LEU A 159 -5.61 18.43 18.65
CA LEU A 159 -6.34 18.14 19.90
C LEU A 159 -5.39 17.73 21.04
N ARG A 160 -4.28 17.05 20.75
CA ARG A 160 -3.27 16.67 21.76
C ARG A 160 -2.26 17.78 22.05
N SER A 161 -2.01 18.67 21.10
CA SER A 161 -1.06 19.77 21.20
C SER A 161 -1.84 21.07 21.34
N GLN A 162 -2.09 21.52 22.58
CA GLN A 162 -2.68 22.85 22.83
C GLN A 162 -1.78 24.03 22.38
N SER A 163 -0.58 23.77 21.86
CA SER A 163 0.31 24.78 21.29
C SER A 163 0.35 24.64 19.77
N SER A 164 -0.49 25.41 19.07
CA SER A 164 -0.33 25.59 17.63
C SER A 164 0.99 26.32 17.35
N ILE A 165 1.61 26.11 16.18
CA ILE A 165 2.79 26.89 15.72
C ILE A 165 2.48 28.40 15.61
N ASN A 166 1.19 28.76 15.54
CA ASN A 166 0.70 30.14 15.58
C ASN A 166 0.19 30.53 16.98
N ALA A 167 0.47 29.75 18.03
CA ALA A 167 0.18 30.16 19.40
C ALA A 167 1.08 31.36 19.68
N VAL A 168 0.49 32.55 19.62
CA VAL A 168 1.11 33.80 20.02
C VAL A 168 1.56 33.60 21.47
N THR A 169 2.85 33.35 21.67
CA THR A 169 3.44 33.41 22.99
C THR A 169 3.26 34.85 23.48
N PRO A 170 2.68 35.08 24.68
CA PRO A 170 2.54 36.43 25.21
C PRO A 170 3.89 37.10 25.55
N ASN A 171 5.02 36.40 25.35
CA ASN A 171 6.36 36.91 25.60
C ASN A 171 7.14 37.08 24.28
N SER A 172 6.67 37.99 23.42
CA SER A 172 7.56 38.64 22.45
C SER A 172 8.13 39.89 23.14
N PRO A 173 9.46 40.01 23.33
CA PRO A 173 10.04 41.19 23.96
C PRO A 173 10.14 42.29 22.90
N ARG A 174 9.02 42.98 22.67
CA ARG A 174 9.03 44.31 22.09
C ARG A 174 8.36 45.26 23.08
N ASP A 175 9.18 46.21 23.52
CA ASP A 175 8.80 47.44 24.20
C ASP A 175 8.52 47.33 25.71
N ALA A 176 9.60 47.02 26.44
CA ALA A 176 9.76 47.48 27.80
C ALA A 176 10.00 49.00 27.81
N ALA A 177 8.94 49.79 27.69
CA ALA A 177 8.80 51.14 28.26
C ALA A 177 7.45 51.72 27.84
N TYR A 178 6.41 51.52 28.67
CA TYR A 178 5.56 52.58 29.22
C TYR A 178 4.34 51.95 29.94
N ASP A 179 4.28 52.23 31.23
CA ASP A 179 3.18 52.16 32.20
C ASP A 179 1.76 51.74 31.75
N GLY A 180 1.20 50.76 32.48
CA GLY A 180 -0.25 50.61 32.67
C GLY A 180 -0.73 49.22 33.08
N PRO A 181 -1.43 49.04 34.22
CA PRO A 181 -1.93 47.73 34.65
C PRO A 181 -3.33 47.49 34.11
N LEU A 182 -3.48 46.75 33.01
CA LEU A 182 -4.81 46.32 32.55
C LEU A 182 -4.82 44.87 32.06
N SER A 183 -5.28 44.02 32.98
CA SER A 183 -6.29 43.00 32.75
C SER A 183 -6.06 42.03 31.57
N ALA A 184 -5.62 40.82 31.92
CA ALA A 184 -5.77 39.62 31.11
C ALA A 184 -7.23 39.47 30.65
N ARG A 185 -7.52 39.82 29.38
CA ARG A 185 -8.79 39.51 28.73
C ARG A 185 -8.74 38.07 28.25
N SER A 186 -9.20 37.19 29.13
CA SER A 186 -9.68 35.85 28.84
C SER A 186 -10.64 35.89 27.63
N LEU A 187 -10.26 35.27 26.51
CA LEU A 187 -11.12 35.06 25.34
C LEU A 187 -11.99 33.79 25.50
N GLY A 188 -12.43 33.50 26.73
CA GLY A 188 -13.44 32.48 27.01
C GLY A 188 -14.84 33.06 26.88
N SER A 189 -15.31 33.36 25.66
CA SER A 189 -16.74 33.45 25.31
C SER A 189 -16.95 34.02 23.90
N ILE A 190 -16.73 33.20 22.87
CA ILE A 190 -17.44 33.43 21.59
C ILE A 190 -18.74 32.62 21.71
N SER A 191 -19.77 33.31 22.21
CA SER A 191 -21.13 32.79 22.33
C SER A 191 -21.81 32.85 20.97
N PHE A 192 -22.33 31.72 20.51
CA PHE A 192 -23.17 31.59 19.32
C PHE A 192 -24.53 32.25 19.56
N ARG A 193 -24.66 33.57 19.39
CA ARG A 193 -25.96 34.24 19.17
C ARG A 193 -25.80 35.55 18.40
N SER A 194 -26.24 35.54 17.15
CA SER A 194 -27.20 36.50 16.56
C SER A 194 -26.92 36.63 15.05
N LEU A 195 -27.70 35.90 14.25
CA LEU A 195 -27.83 36.02 12.80
C LEU A 195 -29.19 36.69 12.52
N ASP A 196 -29.42 37.88 13.07
CA ASP A 196 -30.73 38.57 12.93
C ASP A 196 -30.63 40.03 12.46
N ASP A 197 -29.45 40.50 12.04
CA ASP A 197 -29.27 41.91 11.62
C ASP A 197 -28.64 42.05 10.22
N ILE A 198 -28.98 41.15 9.29
CA ILE A 198 -28.75 41.38 7.86
C ILE A 198 -30.11 41.36 7.15
N VAL A 199 -30.75 42.54 7.14
CA VAL A 199 -31.72 42.96 6.11
C VAL A 199 -31.15 44.21 5.45
#